data_AF-A0A7D9M8L4-F1
#
_entry.id   AF-A0A7D9M8L4-F1
#
_cell.length_a   1.000
_cell.length_b   1.000
_cell.length_c   1.000
_cell.angle_alpha   90.00
_cell.angle_beta   90.00
_cell.angle_gamma   90.00
#
_symmetry.space_group_name_H-M   'P 1'
#
loop_
_entity.id
_entity.type
_entity.pdbx_description
1 polymer ?
#
loop_
_entity_poly.entity_id
_entity_poly.type
_entity_poly.pdbx_seq_one_letter_code
_entity_poly.pdbx_strand_id
1 'polypeptide(L)'
;MVNALNTLFSECIERHAPLKRSKLTRPPAPWMNANEIRKLQADRDRLRFEAHKTNSDDSWKAFREVRNKIKSVINKTKRNFIKTALSSNRPKEVWRMIHRILHPNKKPLHADPDKLNDYFINTNERTLGTKPAALSDLLEFIDSLSDGTTPQQSFSSRPVSHREVLCEIDKLRSDTSTGIDNIP
;
A
#
# COMPACT_ATOMS: atom_id res chain seq x y z
N MET A 1 16.95 57.39 -6.44
CA MET A 1 16.16 56.99 -7.63
C MET A 1 15.93 55.49 -7.68
N VAL A 2 16.96 54.65 -7.52
CA VAL A 2 16.84 53.17 -7.50
C VAL A 2 15.90 52.64 -6.40
N ASN A 3 15.95 53.22 -5.20
CA ASN A 3 15.10 52.77 -4.08
C ASN A 3 13.60 52.98 -4.33
N ALA A 4 13.21 54.11 -4.92
CA ALA A 4 11.80 54.41 -5.22
C ALA A 4 11.23 53.45 -6.27
N LEU A 5 12.01 53.11 -7.29
CA LEU A 5 11.62 52.13 -8.31
C LEU A 5 11.44 50.73 -7.69
N ASN A 6 12.37 50.29 -6.85
CA ASN A 6 12.29 49.00 -6.19
C ASN A 6 11.06 48.91 -5.26
N THR A 7 10.73 49.96 -4.53
CA THR A 7 9.54 50.00 -3.67
C THR A 7 8.25 49.87 -4.49
N LEU A 8 8.09 50.68 -5.54
CA LEU A 8 6.90 50.61 -6.41
C LEU A 8 6.76 49.25 -7.09
N PHE A 9 7.88 48.66 -7.52
CA PHE A 9 7.90 47.35 -8.15
C PHE A 9 7.53 46.23 -7.17
N SER A 10 8.10 46.25 -5.95
CA SER A 10 7.76 45.30 -4.89
C SER A 10 6.31 45.42 -4.45
N GLU A 11 5.76 46.63 -4.31
CA GLU A 11 4.34 46.83 -4.00
C GLU A 11 3.41 46.29 -5.09
N CYS A 12 3.78 46.47 -6.36
CA CYS A 12 3.02 45.92 -7.48
C CYS A 12 3.03 44.38 -7.46
N ILE A 13 4.20 43.77 -7.20
CA ILE A 13 4.33 42.32 -7.08
C ILE A 13 3.56 41.77 -5.89
N GLU A 14 3.69 42.37 -4.70
CA GLU A 14 2.95 41.92 -3.50
C GLU A 14 1.42 42.07 -3.69
N ARG A 15 0.96 43.10 -4.40
CA ARG A 15 -0.46 43.29 -4.69
C ARG A 15 -1.01 42.28 -5.69
N HIS A 16 -0.30 42.05 -6.79
CA HIS A 16 -0.83 41.28 -7.93
C HIS A 16 -0.33 39.82 -7.99
N ALA A 17 0.80 39.51 -7.39
CA ALA A 17 1.41 38.19 -7.35
C ALA A 17 2.07 37.89 -5.97
N PRO A 18 1.32 38.00 -4.86
CA PRO A 18 1.86 37.74 -3.53
C PRO A 18 2.40 36.31 -3.44
N LEU A 19 3.53 36.14 -2.76
CA LEU A 19 4.11 34.82 -2.50
C LEU A 19 3.19 34.04 -1.54
N LYS A 20 2.35 33.17 -2.09
CA LYS A 20 1.47 32.29 -1.32
C LYS A 20 2.18 30.97 -1.02
N ARG A 21 2.26 30.61 0.26
CA ARG A 21 2.65 29.25 0.67
C ARG A 21 1.49 28.30 0.39
N SER A 22 1.70 27.32 -0.48
CA SER A 22 0.75 26.23 -0.72
C SER A 22 1.19 24.97 0.00
N LYS A 23 0.23 24.21 0.53
CA LYS A 23 0.50 22.88 1.08
C LYS A 23 0.53 21.87 -0.07
N LEU A 24 1.66 21.18 -0.23
CA LEU A 24 1.73 20.01 -1.10
C LEU A 24 1.09 18.83 -0.37
N THR A 25 -0.19 18.58 -0.63
CA THR A 25 -0.97 17.52 0.05
C THR A 25 -0.56 16.11 -0.39
N ARG A 26 0.02 15.96 -1.59
CA ARG A 26 0.33 14.65 -2.17
C ARG A 26 1.83 14.36 -2.11
N PRO A 27 2.23 13.14 -1.72
CA PRO A 27 3.62 12.71 -1.82
C PRO A 27 4.12 12.85 -3.26
N PRO A 28 5.43 13.07 -3.45
CA PRO A 28 6.01 13.11 -4.79
C PRO A 28 5.74 11.78 -5.50
N ALA A 29 5.38 11.86 -6.77
CA ALA A 29 5.15 10.72 -7.65
C ALA A 29 6.24 10.69 -8.73
N PRO A 30 7.47 10.19 -8.44
CA PRO A 30 8.59 10.25 -9.37
C PRO A 30 8.30 9.59 -10.72
N TRP A 31 7.45 8.56 -10.74
CA TRP A 31 7.05 7.85 -11.95
C TRP A 31 6.25 8.72 -12.93
N MET A 32 5.72 9.88 -12.53
CA MET A 32 4.98 10.80 -13.39
C MET A 32 5.88 11.66 -14.29
N ASN A 33 7.18 11.74 -14.00
CA ASN A 33 8.12 12.57 -14.75
C ASN A 33 8.63 11.93 -16.04
N ALA A 34 8.16 10.74 -16.41
CA ALA A 34 8.58 10.06 -17.62
C ALA A 34 8.15 10.84 -18.87
N ASN A 35 9.08 11.04 -19.81
CA ASN A 35 8.83 11.77 -21.06
C ASN A 35 7.67 11.17 -21.87
N GLU A 36 7.50 9.85 -21.84
CA GLU A 36 6.39 9.15 -22.49
C GLU A 36 5.02 9.62 -21.95
N ILE A 37 4.89 9.78 -20.63
CA ILE A 37 3.64 10.25 -20.01
C ILE A 37 3.33 11.68 -20.43
N ARG A 38 4.35 12.55 -20.49
CA ARG A 38 4.18 13.95 -20.92
C ARG A 38 3.75 14.05 -22.38
N LYS A 39 4.35 13.26 -23.28
CA LYS A 39 3.95 13.19 -24.70
C LYS A 39 2.50 12.76 -24.84
N LEU A 40 2.11 11.68 -24.17
CA LEU A 40 0.74 11.20 -24.21
C LEU A 40 -0.26 12.19 -23.62
N GLN A 41 0.11 12.93 -22.56
CA GLN A 41 -0.72 14.00 -22.01
C GLN A 41 -0.95 15.13 -23.03
N ALA A 42 0.10 15.55 -23.74
CA ALA A 42 -0.02 16.53 -24.81
C ALA A 42 -0.90 16.03 -25.96
N ASP A 43 -0.71 14.77 -26.39
CA ASP A 43 -1.54 14.15 -27.43
C ASP A 43 -3.01 14.06 -27.01
N ARG A 44 -3.27 13.68 -25.76
CA ARG A 44 -4.63 13.67 -25.19
C ARG A 44 -5.26 15.05 -25.24
N ASP A 45 -4.52 16.09 -24.87
CA ASP A 45 -5.06 17.46 -24.81
C ASP A 45 -5.35 18.00 -26.23
N ARG A 46 -4.48 17.68 -27.20
CA ARG A 46 -4.74 17.95 -28.62
C ARG A 46 -5.99 17.22 -29.12
N LEU A 47 -6.08 15.90 -28.88
CA LEU A 47 -7.22 15.09 -29.31
C LEU A 47 -8.53 15.52 -28.63
N ARG A 48 -8.45 15.97 -27.38
CA ARG A 48 -9.62 16.52 -26.67
C ARG A 48 -10.12 17.79 -27.36
N PHE A 49 -9.21 18.69 -27.72
CA PHE A 49 -9.55 19.91 -28.46
C PHE A 49 -10.17 19.57 -29.82
N GLU A 50 -9.56 18.65 -30.57
CA GLU A 50 -10.08 18.19 -31.86
C GLU A 50 -11.45 17.51 -31.73
N ALA A 51 -11.66 16.66 -30.73
CA ALA A 51 -12.94 16.01 -30.49
C ALA A 51 -14.05 17.01 -30.17
N HIS A 52 -13.77 18.06 -29.40
CA HIS A 52 -14.73 19.14 -29.17
C HIS A 52 -15.01 19.97 -30.42
N LYS A 53 -14.02 20.15 -31.31
CA LYS A 53 -14.17 20.92 -32.55
C LYS A 53 -14.96 20.15 -33.62
N THR A 54 -14.61 18.90 -33.86
CA THR A 54 -15.18 18.07 -34.93
C THR A 54 -16.47 17.37 -34.50
N ASN A 55 -16.60 17.08 -33.19
CA ASN A 55 -17.73 16.39 -32.57
C ASN A 55 -18.13 15.07 -33.25
N SER A 56 -17.17 14.36 -33.83
CA SER A 56 -17.37 13.04 -34.44
C SER A 56 -17.02 11.92 -33.46
N ASP A 57 -17.65 10.75 -33.62
CA ASP A 57 -17.35 9.60 -32.76
C ASP A 57 -15.92 9.10 -32.93
N ASP A 58 -15.35 9.20 -34.14
CA ASP A 58 -13.96 8.84 -34.42
C ASP A 58 -12.96 9.71 -33.63
N SER A 59 -13.17 11.02 -33.56
CA SER A 59 -12.33 11.91 -32.76
C SER A 59 -12.46 11.61 -31.26
N TRP A 60 -13.67 11.31 -30.78
CA TRP A 60 -13.90 10.87 -29.40
C TRP A 60 -13.29 9.50 -29.11
N LYS A 61 -13.28 8.58 -30.07
CA LYS A 61 -12.65 7.27 -29.96
C LYS A 61 -11.13 7.41 -29.84
N ALA A 62 -10.49 8.19 -30.70
CA ALA A 62 -9.04 8.47 -30.62
C ALA A 62 -8.66 9.07 -29.26
N PHE A 63 -9.44 10.03 -28.75
CA PHE A 63 -9.24 10.59 -27.41
C PHE A 63 -9.35 9.52 -26.30
N ARG A 64 -10.38 8.66 -26.34
CA ARG A 64 -10.59 7.58 -25.35
C ARG A 64 -9.43 6.59 -25.36
N GLU A 65 -8.92 6.23 -26.54
CA GLU A 65 -7.78 5.33 -26.70
C GLU A 65 -6.52 5.89 -26.03
N VAL A 66 -6.16 7.15 -26.32
CA VAL A 66 -4.99 7.79 -25.69
C VAL A 66 -5.19 7.97 -24.18
N ARG A 67 -6.38 8.35 -23.73
CA ARG A 67 -6.71 8.44 -22.29
C ARG A 67 -6.47 7.11 -21.57
N ASN A 68 -6.94 6.01 -22.16
CA ASN A 68 -6.75 4.67 -21.59
C ASN A 68 -5.29 4.23 -21.65
N LYS A 69 -4.58 4.57 -22.73
CA LYS A 69 -3.14 4.32 -22.87
C LYS A 69 -2.32 5.02 -21.79
N ILE A 70 -2.62 6.29 -21.48
CA ILE A 70 -1.98 7.03 -20.39
C ILE A 70 -2.10 6.27 -19.07
N LYS A 71 -3.31 5.81 -18.72
CA LYS A 71 -3.54 5.06 -17.47
C LYS A 71 -2.68 3.78 -17.43
N SER A 72 -2.62 3.04 -18.54
CA SER A 72 -1.79 1.84 -18.66
C SER A 72 -0.29 2.14 -18.51
N VAL A 73 0.20 3.18 -19.18
CA VAL A 73 1.61 3.61 -19.10
C VAL A 73 1.97 4.07 -17.69
N ILE A 74 1.14 4.90 -17.06
CA ILE A 74 1.35 5.33 -15.66
C ILE A 74 1.45 4.10 -14.74
N ASN A 75 0.54 3.14 -14.87
CA ASN A 75 0.56 1.93 -14.05
C ASN A 75 1.81 1.08 -14.31
N LYS A 76 2.24 0.95 -15.57
CA LYS A 76 3.47 0.25 -15.95
C LYS A 76 4.70 0.94 -15.36
N THR A 77 4.83 2.24 -15.53
CA THR A 77 5.96 3.03 -15.01
C THR A 77 6.00 3.01 -13.49
N LYS A 78 4.85 3.13 -12.82
CA LYS A 78 4.74 3.00 -11.36
C LYS A 78 5.20 1.62 -10.88
N ARG A 79 4.72 0.54 -11.51
CA ARG A 79 5.14 -0.84 -11.17
C ARG A 79 6.64 -1.04 -11.36
N ASN A 80 7.19 -0.59 -12.48
CA ASN A 80 8.63 -0.69 -12.74
C ASN A 80 9.44 0.09 -11.71
N PHE A 81 9.04 1.33 -11.39
CA PHE A 81 9.69 2.14 -10.37
C PHE A 81 9.71 1.44 -9.01
N ILE A 82 8.57 0.89 -8.57
CA ILE A 82 8.47 0.15 -7.30
C ILE A 82 9.34 -1.10 -7.34
N LYS A 83 9.26 -1.89 -8.42
CA LYS A 83 10.07 -3.10 -8.60
C LYS A 83 11.57 -2.80 -8.49
N THR A 84 12.05 -1.80 -9.23
CA THR A 84 13.46 -1.37 -9.19
C THR A 84 13.88 -0.91 -7.80
N ALA A 85 13.03 -0.14 -7.10
CA ALA A 85 13.34 0.33 -5.76
C ALA A 85 13.39 -0.80 -4.71
N LEU A 86 12.54 -1.83 -4.87
CA LEU A 86 12.53 -3.01 -3.99
C LEU A 86 13.67 -3.98 -4.30
N SER A 87 14.26 -3.93 -5.50
CA SER A 87 15.46 -4.70 -5.85
C SER A 87 16.77 -4.08 -5.34
N SER A 88 16.72 -3.00 -4.54
CA SER A 88 17.93 -2.42 -3.94
C SER A 88 18.57 -3.37 -2.93
N ASN A 89 19.90 -3.49 -2.96
CA ASN A 89 20.66 -4.25 -1.96
C ASN A 89 20.82 -3.51 -0.62
N ARG A 90 20.24 -2.31 -0.49
CA ARG A 90 20.32 -1.49 0.72
C ARG A 90 19.01 -1.62 1.51
N PRO A 91 18.98 -2.34 2.65
CA PRO A 91 17.75 -2.59 3.39
C PRO A 91 16.98 -1.31 3.75
N LYS A 92 17.70 -0.25 4.11
CA LYS A 92 17.10 1.06 4.43
C LYS A 92 16.30 1.65 3.28
N GLU A 93 16.71 1.45 2.04
CA GLU A 93 15.99 1.97 0.86
C GLU A 93 14.74 1.15 0.57
N VAL A 94 14.85 -0.17 0.68
CA VAL A 94 13.73 -1.11 0.54
C VAL A 94 12.66 -0.78 1.59
N TRP A 95 13.03 -0.65 2.86
CA TRP A 95 12.10 -0.33 3.94
C TRP A 95 11.46 1.06 3.78
N ARG A 96 12.21 2.08 3.33
CA ARG A 96 11.61 3.38 2.97
C ARG A 96 10.56 3.23 1.88
N MET A 97 10.81 2.38 0.87
CA MET A 97 9.85 2.13 -0.20
C MET A 97 8.61 1.40 0.32
N ILE A 98 8.79 0.37 1.13
CA ILE A 98 7.70 -0.40 1.77
C ILE A 98 6.82 0.54 2.61
N HIS A 99 7.41 1.35 3.49
CA HIS A 99 6.65 2.29 4.32
C HIS A 99 5.91 3.35 3.49
N ARG A 100 6.46 3.75 2.33
CA ARG A 100 5.79 4.67 1.40
C ARG A 100 4.57 4.02 0.73
N ILE A 101 4.53 2.70 0.61
CA ILE A 101 3.43 1.97 -0.03
C ILE A 101 2.38 1.61 1.02
N LEU A 102 2.79 0.97 2.11
CA LEU A 102 1.89 0.43 3.14
C LEU A 102 1.35 1.48 4.09
N HIS A 103 2.02 2.64 4.24
CA HIS A 103 1.65 3.67 5.22
C HIS A 103 1.42 3.10 6.62
N PRO A 104 2.37 2.32 7.17
CA PRO A 104 2.17 1.61 8.43
C PRO A 104 1.86 2.58 9.56
N ASN A 105 1.05 2.13 10.52
CA ASN A 105 0.74 2.92 11.70
C ASN A 105 2.04 3.21 12.48
N LYS A 106 2.28 4.48 12.81
CA LYS A 106 3.46 4.91 13.58
C LYS A 106 3.34 4.59 15.06
N LYS A 107 2.12 4.34 15.54
CA LYS A 107 1.88 3.99 16.94
C LYS A 107 2.31 2.53 17.16
N PRO A 108 3.03 2.24 18.25
CA PRO A 108 3.26 0.86 18.66
C PRO A 108 1.93 0.12 18.78
N LEU A 109 1.94 -1.16 18.40
CA LEU A 109 0.81 -2.04 18.65
C LEU A 109 0.65 -2.22 20.15
N HIS A 110 -0.37 -1.59 20.72
CA HIS A 110 -0.73 -1.73 22.13
C HIS A 110 -1.94 -2.64 22.25
N ALA A 111 -1.77 -3.91 21.88
CA ALA A 111 -2.76 -4.94 22.11
C ALA A 111 -2.47 -5.59 23.46
N ASP A 112 -3.50 -5.66 24.30
CA ASP A 112 -3.46 -6.39 25.56
C ASP A 112 -3.52 -7.90 25.26
N PRO A 113 -2.46 -8.68 25.57
CA PRO A 113 -2.42 -10.11 25.27
C PRO A 113 -3.57 -10.88 25.91
N ASP A 114 -3.99 -10.48 27.11
CA ASP A 114 -5.05 -11.18 27.84
C ASP A 114 -6.39 -10.98 27.15
N LYS A 115 -6.70 -9.75 26.74
CA LYS A 115 -7.91 -9.48 25.93
C LYS A 115 -7.90 -10.20 24.59
N LEU A 116 -6.74 -10.35 23.96
CA LEU A 116 -6.60 -11.09 22.71
C LEU A 116 -6.88 -12.58 22.94
N ASN A 117 -6.28 -13.15 23.97
CA ASN A 117 -6.50 -14.55 24.37
C ASN A 117 -7.98 -14.79 24.70
N ASP A 118 -8.60 -13.93 25.52
CA ASP A 118 -10.01 -14.01 25.87
C ASP A 118 -10.92 -14.00 24.63
N TYR A 119 -10.61 -13.17 23.64
CA TYR A 119 -11.35 -13.13 22.39
C TYR A 119 -11.28 -14.46 21.63
N PHE A 120 -10.09 -15.08 21.54
CA PHE A 120 -9.91 -16.33 20.82
C PHE A 120 -10.44 -17.55 21.58
N ILE A 121 -10.27 -17.62 22.91
CA ILE A 121 -10.81 -18.68 23.77
C ILE A 121 -12.34 -18.77 23.61
N ASN A 122 -13.01 -17.62 23.62
CA ASN A 122 -14.48 -17.55 23.53
C ASN A 122 -15.00 -17.58 22.09
N THR A 123 -14.14 -17.67 21.07
CA THR A 123 -14.57 -17.65 19.67
C THR A 123 -15.44 -18.86 19.33
N ASN A 124 -15.10 -20.05 19.81
CA ASN A 124 -15.86 -21.28 19.53
C ASN A 124 -17.26 -21.25 20.15
N GLU A 125 -17.39 -20.77 21.39
CA GLU A 125 -18.70 -20.59 22.02
C GLU A 125 -19.54 -19.57 21.24
N ARG A 126 -18.94 -18.46 20.81
CA ARG A 126 -19.63 -17.42 20.04
C ARG A 126 -20.07 -17.84 18.64
N THR A 127 -19.27 -18.65 17.94
CA THR A 127 -19.54 -19.03 16.54
C THR A 127 -20.32 -20.34 16.41
N LEU A 128 -20.07 -21.30 17.29
CA LEU A 128 -20.63 -22.65 17.22
C LEU A 128 -21.58 -22.98 18.38
N GLY A 129 -21.66 -22.13 19.42
CA GLY A 129 -22.50 -22.37 20.60
C GLY A 129 -22.01 -23.52 21.50
N THR A 130 -20.77 -23.98 21.29
CA THR A 130 -20.18 -25.07 22.05
C THR A 130 -19.73 -24.58 23.42
N LYS A 131 -20.12 -25.29 24.48
CA LYS A 131 -19.61 -25.02 25.83
C LYS A 131 -18.17 -25.52 25.94
N PRO A 132 -17.29 -24.82 26.69
CA PRO A 132 -15.96 -25.31 26.98
C PRO A 132 -16.03 -26.63 27.76
N ALA A 133 -15.12 -27.56 27.44
CA ALA A 133 -14.95 -28.79 28.19
C ALA A 133 -14.56 -28.48 29.65
N ALA A 134 -14.92 -29.35 30.58
CA ALA A 134 -14.53 -29.14 31.97
C ALA A 134 -13.00 -29.24 32.09
N LEU A 135 -12.42 -28.49 33.04
CA LEU A 135 -10.98 -28.54 33.28
C LEU A 135 -10.50 -29.96 33.62
N SER A 136 -11.35 -30.76 34.28
CA SER A 136 -11.11 -32.18 34.54
C SER A 136 -10.90 -32.97 33.26
N ASP A 137 -11.75 -32.76 32.25
CA ASP A 137 -11.70 -33.50 30.98
C ASP A 137 -10.43 -33.14 30.20
N LEU A 138 -9.99 -31.88 30.30
CA LEU A 138 -8.73 -31.42 29.70
C LEU A 138 -7.51 -32.00 30.42
N LEU A 139 -7.54 -32.09 31.75
CA LEU A 139 -6.46 -32.69 32.53
C LEU A 139 -6.39 -34.20 32.28
N GLU A 140 -7.53 -34.90 32.25
CA GLU A 140 -7.60 -36.31 31.86
C GLU A 140 -7.09 -36.52 30.43
N PHE A 141 -7.42 -35.61 29.50
CA PHE A 141 -6.87 -35.66 28.15
C PHE A 141 -5.35 -35.49 28.14
N ILE A 142 -4.82 -34.49 28.84
CA ILE A 142 -3.38 -34.24 28.94
C ILE A 142 -2.67 -35.43 29.58
N ASP A 143 -3.21 -36.00 30.65
CA ASP A 143 -2.66 -37.17 31.33
C ASP A 143 -2.78 -38.44 30.48
N SER A 144 -3.75 -38.49 29.55
CA SER A 144 -3.89 -39.56 28.56
C SER A 144 -2.91 -39.42 27.38
N LEU A 145 -2.34 -38.21 27.16
CA LEU A 145 -1.23 -38.05 26.25
C LEU A 145 -0.05 -38.78 26.87
N SER A 146 0.32 -39.91 26.28
CA SER A 146 1.48 -40.66 26.75
C SER A 146 2.70 -39.75 26.79
N ASP A 147 3.49 -39.86 27.87
CA ASP A 147 4.84 -39.30 28.04
C ASP A 147 5.84 -39.94 27.05
N GLY A 148 5.38 -40.25 25.84
CA GLY A 148 6.02 -41.03 24.81
C GLY A 148 7.33 -40.39 24.37
N THR A 149 8.37 -40.57 25.18
CA THR A 149 9.75 -40.77 24.80
C THR A 149 9.84 -42.01 23.92
N THR A 150 9.12 -42.03 22.80
CA THR A 150 9.62 -42.69 21.61
C THR A 150 10.72 -41.76 21.08
N PRO A 151 11.97 -42.23 20.92
CA PRO A 151 13.09 -41.39 20.49
C PRO A 151 12.95 -40.76 19.08
N GLN A 152 11.79 -40.86 18.43
CA GLN A 152 11.63 -40.68 16.99
C GLN A 152 10.89 -39.39 16.58
N GLN A 153 10.33 -38.61 17.51
CA GLN A 153 9.75 -37.31 17.17
C GLN A 153 10.17 -36.24 18.18
N SER A 154 11.46 -35.92 18.20
CA SER A 154 11.87 -34.62 18.72
C SER A 154 11.27 -33.54 17.83
N PHE A 155 10.55 -32.59 18.45
CA PHE A 155 10.11 -31.40 17.74
C PHE A 155 11.35 -30.69 17.20
N SER A 156 11.49 -30.65 15.87
CA SER A 156 12.56 -29.93 15.21
C SER A 156 11.96 -28.86 14.31
N SER A 157 12.40 -27.62 14.51
CA SER A 157 12.04 -26.53 13.62
C SER A 157 12.78 -26.73 12.30
N ARG A 158 12.05 -26.98 11.21
CA ARG A 158 12.63 -26.99 9.87
C ARG A 158 12.82 -25.55 9.37
N PRO A 159 13.93 -25.22 8.69
CA PRO A 159 14.04 -23.96 8.00
C PRO A 159 12.96 -23.88 6.90
N VAL A 160 12.31 -22.72 6.79
CA VAL A 160 11.29 -22.47 5.78
C VAL A 160 11.95 -21.93 4.52
N SER A 161 11.60 -22.50 3.36
CA SER A 161 12.12 -22.04 2.08
C SER A 161 11.36 -20.81 1.57
N HIS A 162 12.03 -19.96 0.79
CA HIS A 162 11.40 -18.79 0.15
C HIS A 162 10.18 -19.16 -0.69
N ARG A 163 10.21 -20.32 -1.36
CA ARG A 163 9.10 -20.81 -2.18
C ARG A 163 7.86 -21.11 -1.35
N GLU A 164 8.04 -21.68 -0.16
CA GLU A 164 6.94 -21.96 0.75
C GLU A 164 6.31 -20.67 1.27
N VAL A 165 7.13 -19.70 1.68
CA VAL A 165 6.65 -18.37 2.08
C VAL A 165 5.84 -17.72 0.96
N LEU A 166 6.34 -17.75 -0.28
CA LEU A 166 5.63 -17.21 -1.44
C LEU A 166 4.30 -17.94 -1.69
N CYS A 167 4.29 -19.26 -1.62
CA CYS A 167 3.08 -20.06 -1.80
C CYS A 167 2.01 -19.71 -0.76
N GLU A 168 2.38 -19.52 0.51
CA GLU A 168 1.44 -19.12 1.55
C GLU A 168 0.97 -17.68 1.39
N ILE A 169 1.85 -16.75 0.98
CA ILE A 169 1.47 -15.37 0.68
C ILE A 169 0.49 -15.32 -0.51
N ASP A 170 0.70 -16.11 -1.56
CA ASP A 170 -0.17 -16.14 -2.74
C ASP A 170 -1.58 -16.69 -2.42
N LYS A 171 -1.73 -17.47 -1.35
CA LYS A 171 -3.04 -17.92 -0.85
C LYS A 171 -3.79 -16.86 -0.07
N LEU A 172 -3.11 -15.79 0.39
CA LEU A 172 -3.76 -14.73 1.13
C LEU A 172 -4.76 -14.00 0.24
N ARG A 173 -5.96 -13.82 0.76
CA ARG A 173 -7.01 -13.05 0.12
C ARG A 173 -6.67 -11.56 0.20
N SER A 174 -6.80 -10.85 -0.91
CA SER A 174 -6.56 -9.40 -0.99
C SER A 174 -7.81 -8.57 -0.68
N ASP A 175 -8.95 -9.22 -0.45
CA ASP A 175 -10.24 -8.60 -0.15
C ASP A 175 -10.65 -8.73 1.33
N THR A 176 -9.74 -9.15 2.20
CA THR A 176 -9.98 -9.22 3.64
C THR A 176 -9.71 -7.88 4.33
N SER A 177 -10.38 -7.64 5.46
CA SER A 177 -10.16 -6.45 6.28
C SER A 177 -8.74 -6.40 6.82
N THR A 178 -8.18 -5.18 6.90
CA THR A 178 -6.87 -4.94 7.52
C THR A 178 -6.89 -5.19 9.02
N GLY A 179 -5.81 -5.75 9.57
CA GLY A 179 -5.64 -5.94 11.00
C GLY A 179 -5.44 -4.63 11.77
N ILE A 180 -5.18 -4.74 13.08
CA ILE A 180 -4.90 -3.60 13.98
C ILE A 180 -3.63 -2.82 13.58
N ASP A 181 -2.72 -3.46 12.85
CA ASP A 181 -1.51 -2.86 12.28
C ASP A 181 -1.77 -2.03 11.01
N ASN A 182 -2.99 -2.09 10.47
CA ASN A 182 -3.42 -1.43 9.23
C ASN A 182 -2.58 -1.81 8.00
N ILE A 183 -2.01 -3.01 8.00
CA ILE A 183 -1.34 -3.54 6.81
C ILE A 183 -2.41 -4.22 5.93
N PRO A 184 -2.57 -3.77 4.67
CA PRO A 184 -3.52 -4.34 3.73
C PRO A 184 -3.03 -5.64 3.07
#